data_AF-A0A954V4C7-F1
#
_entry.id   AF-A0A954V4C7-F1
#
_cell.length_a   1.000
_cell.length_b   1.000
_cell.length_c   1.000
_cell.angle_alpha   90.00
_cell.angle_beta   90.00
_cell.angle_gamma   90.00
#
_symmetry.space_group_name_H-M   'P 1'
#
loop_
_entity.id
_entity.type
_entity.pdbx_description
1 polymer ?
#
loop_
_entity_poly.entity_id
_entity_poly.type
_entity_poly.pdbx_seq_one_letter_code
_entity_poly.pdbx_strand_id
1 'polypeptide(L)'
;MSVSIGCSRDSFDPFHRQVNSLTAISPHPSFSIAAGGELLLMLMLCFVYAGGAVPAVNEAHYVAKAKHYWQPEWGDKDFFLESADAHVAFYWSIGWLTKYVSLTTTTWIGRLAAWSLIVTGWFRLTRSMLPQWGTSLLTLALTICGWHYAHMAGEWVVGGIEGKSLAYGLVFWGLAALARNQWRWTWILFGGASAFHVLVGGWCVILAGLVWLSLPLQQRPSIRSMLPALVIGFVISLLGLLPALALNRDVDTSVAREANHIYAFLRLPHHLLFHRFQTQFVTRHLALFLGLSIVGLLTVHRNASLSRVVRFAIAAGSVAGVGAILDLALLSSPETAASLLRYYWFRLSDAMLPVAVALAIVWLTLNWSERSSVAQWGIVLMMGVAVLGIGDVARLRMQDRRPAADAQRMPVDPQFPEQAWLKYGDWRAACAWIAAQTPPHANFLTPATPQTFKWYTGRSEVFNHKDIPQDAAGIVEWNRRRLRYNELDLYDDEEINLERLRAFCRYYVVDYVIVDRSRAVLDLPFPVVYENDSYRILWIPPAEP
;
A
#
# COMPACT_ATOMS: atom_id res chain seq x y z
N MET A 1 -44.58 -84.31 -9.36
CA MET A 1 -43.90 -83.88 -8.12
C MET A 1 -42.43 -83.69 -8.45
N SER A 2 -42.04 -82.43 -8.63
CA SER A 2 -40.79 -81.97 -9.23
C SER A 2 -39.73 -81.70 -8.17
N VAL A 3 -38.58 -82.35 -8.30
CA VAL A 3 -37.36 -82.04 -7.56
C VAL A 3 -36.51 -81.14 -8.46
N SER A 4 -36.27 -79.89 -8.02
CA SER A 4 -35.40 -78.94 -8.69
C SER A 4 -33.97 -79.02 -8.13
N ILE A 5 -33.01 -79.33 -8.98
CA ILE A 5 -31.58 -79.15 -8.69
C ILE A 5 -31.14 -77.90 -9.45
N GLY A 6 -30.84 -76.84 -8.69
CA GLY A 6 -30.42 -75.54 -9.20
C GLY A 6 -28.95 -75.54 -9.60
N CYS A 7 -28.69 -74.97 -10.77
CA CYS A 7 -27.37 -74.79 -11.38
C CYS A 7 -26.95 -73.32 -11.30
N SER A 8 -25.69 -73.09 -10.90
CA SER A 8 -24.79 -71.99 -11.29
C SER A 8 -25.15 -70.52 -10.97
N ARG A 9 -24.22 -69.80 -10.33
CA ARG A 9 -23.25 -68.91 -10.99
C ARG A 9 -22.52 -68.04 -9.96
N ASP A 10 -21.20 -68.17 -9.97
CA ASP A 10 -20.27 -67.16 -9.48
C ASP A 10 -20.40 -65.88 -10.32
N SER A 11 -20.54 -64.74 -9.66
CA SER A 11 -20.12 -63.44 -10.21
C SER A 11 -19.77 -62.48 -9.07
N PHE A 12 -18.51 -62.09 -9.06
CA PHE A 12 -17.87 -61.06 -8.25
C PHE A 12 -18.63 -59.72 -8.28
N ASP A 13 -18.84 -59.12 -7.10
CA ASP A 13 -19.19 -57.70 -6.95
C ASP A 13 -18.13 -57.01 -6.07
N PRO A 14 -17.26 -56.14 -6.61
CA PRO A 14 -16.25 -55.43 -5.84
C PRO A 14 -16.72 -54.07 -5.27
N PHE A 15 -18.00 -53.70 -5.37
CA PHE A 15 -18.44 -52.33 -5.07
C PHE A 15 -18.82 -52.01 -3.62
N HIS A 16 -18.74 -52.96 -2.68
CA HIS A 16 -19.26 -52.75 -1.31
C HIS A 16 -18.23 -52.41 -0.21
N ARG A 17 -16.97 -52.13 -0.54
CA ARG A 17 -15.90 -51.82 0.45
C ARG A 17 -15.32 -50.41 0.41
N GLN A 18 -16.06 -49.40 -0.05
CA GLN A 18 -15.53 -48.03 -0.16
C GLN A 18 -16.45 -46.92 0.35
N VAL A 19 -17.23 -47.17 1.42
CA VAL A 19 -18.12 -46.14 2.00
C VAL A 19 -17.84 -45.83 3.48
N ASN A 20 -16.93 -46.55 4.15
CA ASN A 20 -16.69 -46.37 5.60
C ASN A 20 -15.32 -45.78 6.00
N SER A 21 -14.60 -45.07 5.13
CA SER A 21 -13.29 -44.48 5.47
C SER A 21 -13.17 -42.95 5.36
N LEU A 22 -14.27 -42.20 5.22
CA LEU A 22 -14.23 -40.74 5.00
C LEU A 22 -14.84 -39.87 6.12
N THR A 23 -14.90 -40.36 7.35
CA THR A 23 -15.39 -39.58 8.50
C THR A 23 -14.46 -39.65 9.72
N ALA A 24 -13.16 -39.44 9.49
CA ALA A 24 -12.25 -39.03 10.54
C ALA A 24 -11.62 -37.68 10.18
N ILE A 25 -12.41 -36.61 10.35
CA ILE A 25 -11.85 -35.26 10.46
C ILE A 25 -11.12 -35.24 11.80
N SER A 26 -9.80 -35.39 11.75
CA SER A 26 -8.94 -35.23 12.91
C SER A 26 -9.03 -33.78 13.43
N PRO A 27 -9.07 -33.59 14.76
CA PRO A 27 -9.23 -32.29 15.38
C PRO A 27 -7.91 -31.52 15.29
N HIS A 28 -7.98 -30.25 14.88
CA HIS A 28 -6.96 -29.20 14.91
C HIS A 28 -5.54 -29.57 14.43
N PRO A 29 -5.00 -28.95 13.36
CA PRO A 29 -3.58 -29.09 13.07
C PRO A 29 -2.80 -28.48 14.24
N SER A 30 -2.13 -29.33 15.03
CA SER A 30 -1.07 -28.87 15.91
C SER A 30 -0.10 -28.05 15.06
N PHE A 31 0.23 -26.85 15.51
CA PHE A 31 1.14 -25.97 14.82
C PHE A 31 2.50 -26.67 14.77
N SER A 32 2.82 -27.31 13.64
CA SER A 32 4.03 -28.10 13.52
C SER A 32 5.25 -27.18 13.46
N ILE A 33 6.40 -27.65 13.94
CA ILE A 33 7.67 -26.93 13.83
C ILE A 33 7.94 -26.51 12.37
N ALA A 34 7.54 -27.34 11.41
CA ALA A 34 7.65 -27.04 9.98
C ALA A 34 6.78 -25.86 9.54
N ALA A 35 5.55 -25.72 10.05
CA ALA A 35 4.67 -24.58 9.76
C ALA A 35 5.22 -23.28 10.38
N GLY A 36 5.74 -23.35 11.61
CA GLY A 36 6.42 -22.22 12.24
C GLY A 36 7.66 -21.78 11.47
N GLY A 37 8.47 -22.73 11.01
CA GLY A 37 9.64 -22.46 10.17
C GLY A 37 9.29 -21.75 8.85
N GLU A 38 8.24 -22.18 8.16
CA GLU A 38 7.82 -21.53 6.90
C GLU A 38 7.33 -20.09 7.13
N LEU A 39 6.55 -19.84 8.18
CA LEU A 39 6.09 -18.48 8.53
C LEU A 39 7.27 -17.57 8.87
N LEU A 40 8.27 -18.07 9.59
CA LEU A 40 9.50 -17.33 9.86
C LEU A 40 10.26 -16.98 8.58
N LEU A 41 10.40 -17.94 7.65
CA LEU A 41 11.03 -17.68 6.35
C LEU A 41 10.26 -16.65 5.52
N MET A 42 8.93 -16.67 5.56
CA MET A 42 8.10 -15.67 4.90
C MET A 42 8.26 -14.27 5.52
N LEU A 43 8.36 -14.18 6.84
CA LEU A 43 8.68 -12.91 7.53
C LEU A 43 10.08 -12.41 7.17
N MET A 44 11.07 -13.30 7.13
CA MET A 44 12.42 -12.96 6.67
C MET A 44 12.42 -12.48 5.22
N LEU A 45 11.63 -13.09 4.34
CA LEU A 45 11.45 -12.61 2.96
C LEU A 45 10.87 -11.20 2.93
N CYS A 46 9.84 -10.89 3.72
CA CYS A 46 9.32 -9.52 3.85
C CYS A 46 10.39 -8.55 4.36
N PHE A 47 11.22 -8.96 5.33
CA PHE A 47 12.32 -8.15 5.85
C PHE A 47 13.41 -7.90 4.79
N VAL A 48 13.82 -8.92 4.04
CA VAL A 48 14.79 -8.78 2.94
C VAL A 48 14.23 -7.83 1.87
N TYR A 49 12.96 -7.96 1.51
CA TYR A 49 12.33 -7.13 0.48
C TYR A 49 12.04 -5.69 0.94
N ALA A 50 11.51 -5.48 2.15
CA ALA A 50 10.98 -4.18 2.61
C ALA A 50 11.59 -3.63 3.92
N GLY A 51 12.54 -4.32 4.56
CA GLY A 51 13.20 -3.91 5.80
C GLY A 51 14.24 -2.80 5.65
N GLY A 52 13.95 -1.78 4.84
CA GLY A 52 14.84 -0.63 4.66
C GLY A 52 14.90 0.26 5.89
N ALA A 53 15.87 1.17 5.94
CA ALA A 53 15.91 2.19 6.99
C ALA A 53 14.59 2.97 7.05
N VAL A 54 14.19 3.35 8.26
CA VAL A 54 12.99 4.14 8.54
C VAL A 54 13.35 5.63 8.46
N PRO A 55 12.51 6.50 7.89
CA PRO A 55 11.19 6.22 7.31
C PRO A 55 11.21 5.77 5.83
N ALA A 56 10.28 4.88 5.49
CA ALA A 56 9.87 4.61 4.11
C ALA A 56 8.97 5.74 3.58
N VAL A 57 8.72 5.71 2.27
CA VAL A 57 8.11 6.79 1.46
C VAL A 57 6.87 7.46 2.08
N ASN A 58 5.99 6.73 2.77
CA ASN A 58 4.78 7.29 3.38
C ASN A 58 4.80 7.31 4.91
N GLU A 59 5.84 6.78 5.55
CA GLU A 59 5.86 6.63 7.01
C GLU A 59 6.03 7.99 7.70
N ALA A 60 6.82 8.88 7.11
CA ALA A 60 6.96 10.25 7.58
C ALA A 60 5.63 11.00 7.59
N HIS A 61 4.72 10.67 6.67
CA HIS A 61 3.38 11.25 6.60
C HIS A 61 2.43 10.60 7.62
N TYR A 62 2.27 9.28 7.56
CA TYR A 62 1.26 8.56 8.36
C TYR A 62 1.59 8.53 9.85
N VAL A 63 2.84 8.27 10.22
CA VAL A 63 3.22 8.08 11.62
C VAL A 63 3.42 9.43 12.31
N ALA A 64 3.87 10.47 11.59
CA ALA A 64 3.86 11.85 12.12
C ALA A 64 2.43 12.32 12.41
N LYS A 65 1.50 12.12 11.47
CA LYS A 65 0.08 12.44 11.69
C LYS A 65 -0.51 11.65 12.86
N ALA A 66 -0.16 10.36 12.98
CA ALA A 66 -0.57 9.52 14.12
C ALA A 66 0.03 9.99 15.46
N LYS A 67 1.27 10.51 15.47
CA LYS A 67 1.89 11.09 16.66
C LYS A 67 1.16 12.37 17.07
N HIS A 68 0.94 13.29 16.13
CA HIS A 68 0.22 14.53 16.37
C HIS A 68 -1.21 14.28 16.88
N TYR A 69 -1.92 13.31 16.30
CA TYR A 69 -3.26 12.91 16.79
C TYR A 69 -3.28 12.56 18.29
N TRP A 70 -2.20 11.93 18.79
CA TRP A 70 -2.08 11.50 20.18
C TRP A 70 -1.37 12.53 21.09
N GLN A 71 -0.61 13.46 20.50
CA GLN A 71 0.16 14.53 21.14
C GLN A 71 0.07 15.81 20.27
N PRO A 72 -1.05 16.55 20.33
CA PRO A 72 -1.29 17.71 19.45
C PRO A 72 -0.25 18.81 19.58
N GLU A 73 0.44 18.89 20.72
CA GLU A 73 1.55 19.80 20.94
C GLU A 73 2.80 19.51 20.09
N TRP A 74 2.90 18.31 19.50
CA TRP A 74 4.03 17.94 18.64
C TRP A 74 3.79 18.41 17.19
N GLY A 75 4.62 19.33 16.72
CA GLY A 75 4.44 19.95 15.40
C GLY A 75 3.18 20.81 15.32
N ASP A 76 2.86 21.50 16.42
CA ASP A 76 1.73 22.43 16.48
C ASP A 76 1.88 23.53 15.43
N LYS A 77 0.78 24.03 14.87
CA LYS A 77 0.76 25.00 13.75
C LYS A 77 1.22 24.42 12.40
N ASP A 78 1.67 23.17 12.33
CA ASP A 78 1.97 22.55 11.04
C ASP A 78 0.68 22.34 10.26
N PHE A 79 0.63 22.91 9.05
CA PHE A 79 -0.59 22.92 8.26
C PHE A 79 -1.15 21.52 7.95
N PHE A 80 -0.28 20.54 7.73
CA PHE A 80 -0.73 19.18 7.46
C PHE A 80 -1.08 18.43 8.75
N LEU A 81 -0.29 18.57 9.82
CA LEU A 81 -0.58 17.89 11.08
C LEU A 81 -1.88 18.39 11.73
N GLU A 82 -2.22 19.66 11.56
CA GLU A 82 -3.48 20.27 12.03
C GLU A 82 -4.70 19.98 11.12
N SER A 83 -4.48 19.41 9.93
CA SER A 83 -5.58 19.11 8.99
C SER A 83 -6.54 18.05 9.53
N ALA A 84 -7.68 17.84 8.86
CA ALA A 84 -8.65 16.82 9.29
C ALA A 84 -8.08 15.39 9.30
N ASP A 85 -8.56 14.58 10.25
CA ASP A 85 -8.11 13.20 10.49
C ASP A 85 -8.83 12.17 9.62
N ALA A 86 -8.14 11.66 8.60
CA ALA A 86 -8.72 10.71 7.65
C ALA A 86 -8.57 9.24 8.04
N HIS A 87 -7.57 8.88 8.87
CA HIS A 87 -7.17 7.50 9.11
C HIS A 87 -7.27 7.10 10.60
N VAL A 88 -8.40 7.40 11.24
CA VAL A 88 -8.62 7.19 12.69
C VAL A 88 -8.29 5.77 13.15
N ALA A 89 -8.71 4.73 12.42
CA ALA A 89 -8.40 3.34 12.78
C ALA A 89 -6.88 3.05 12.81
N PHE A 90 -6.10 3.67 11.91
CA PHE A 90 -4.65 3.56 11.90
C PHE A 90 -4.02 4.34 13.06
N TYR A 91 -4.51 5.55 13.35
CA TYR A 91 -4.02 6.37 14.46
C TYR A 91 -4.25 5.67 15.80
N TRP A 92 -5.40 5.03 16.00
CA TRP A 92 -5.69 4.28 17.22
C TRP A 92 -4.93 2.95 17.33
N SER A 93 -4.57 2.30 16.22
CA SER A 93 -3.86 1.01 16.30
C SER A 93 -2.37 1.18 16.62
N ILE A 94 -1.71 2.19 16.04
CA ILE A 94 -0.25 2.36 16.13
C ILE A 94 0.17 3.67 16.79
N GLY A 95 -0.61 4.76 16.61
CA GLY A 95 -0.20 6.11 17.02
C GLY A 95 0.08 6.27 18.51
N TRP A 96 -0.67 5.57 19.37
CA TRP A 96 -0.50 5.66 20.84
C TRP A 96 0.89 5.21 21.30
N LEU A 97 1.57 4.32 20.56
CA LEU A 97 2.92 3.86 20.86
C LEU A 97 3.94 5.01 20.83
N THR A 98 3.68 6.04 20.01
CA THR A 98 4.57 7.21 19.87
C THR A 98 4.67 8.06 21.14
N LYS A 99 3.79 7.82 22.12
CA LYS A 99 3.86 8.41 23.48
C LYS A 99 4.97 7.78 24.33
N TYR A 100 5.33 6.54 24.05
CA TYR A 100 6.21 5.73 24.91
C TYR A 100 7.55 5.43 24.24
N VAL A 101 7.58 5.35 22.92
CA VAL A 101 8.80 5.04 22.16
C VAL A 101 8.96 5.97 20.96
N SER A 102 10.17 6.01 20.40
CA SER A 102 10.49 6.87 19.25
C SER A 102 9.61 6.56 18.02
N LEU A 103 9.53 7.51 17.07
CA LEU A 103 8.90 7.29 15.76
C LEU A 103 9.50 6.07 15.05
N THR A 104 10.83 5.93 15.08
CA THR A 104 11.55 4.79 14.50
C THR A 104 11.13 3.45 15.11
N THR A 105 11.07 3.37 16.44
CA THR A 105 10.67 2.14 17.15
C THR A 105 9.21 1.81 16.87
N THR A 106 8.32 2.81 16.93
CA THR A 106 6.89 2.66 16.62
C THR A 106 6.70 2.08 15.22
N THR A 107 7.43 2.63 14.24
CA THR A 107 7.34 2.17 12.85
C THR A 107 7.82 0.74 12.66
N TRP A 108 8.91 0.32 13.31
CA TRP A 108 9.35 -1.07 13.23
C TRP A 108 8.35 -2.04 13.87
N ILE A 109 7.76 -1.69 15.02
CA ILE A 109 6.67 -2.46 15.63
C ILE A 109 5.51 -2.59 14.64
N GLY A 110 5.11 -1.46 14.03
CA GLY A 110 4.04 -1.42 13.04
C GLY A 110 4.30 -2.26 11.79
N ARG A 111 5.52 -2.20 11.22
CA ARG A 111 5.95 -3.03 10.09
C ARG A 111 5.88 -4.51 10.43
N LEU A 112 6.45 -4.92 11.56
CA LEU A 112 6.44 -6.33 11.99
C LEU A 112 5.01 -6.84 12.22
N ALA A 113 4.14 -6.03 12.81
CA ALA A 113 2.73 -6.36 12.99
C ALA A 113 2.01 -6.53 11.64
N ALA A 114 2.18 -5.58 10.71
CA ALA A 114 1.56 -5.64 9.39
C ALA A 114 2.06 -6.83 8.56
N TRP A 115 3.38 -7.06 8.53
CA TRP A 115 3.97 -8.20 7.82
C TRP A 115 3.54 -9.53 8.41
N SER A 116 3.42 -9.63 9.74
CA SER A 116 2.89 -10.83 10.40
C SER A 116 1.44 -11.10 10.01
N LEU A 117 0.61 -10.06 9.94
CA LEU A 117 -0.77 -10.19 9.50
C LEU A 117 -0.87 -10.64 8.03
N ILE A 118 -0.04 -10.06 7.15
CA ILE A 118 0.06 -10.45 5.73
C ILE A 118 0.53 -11.90 5.61
N VAL A 119 1.65 -12.27 6.23
CA VAL A 119 2.26 -13.60 6.12
C VAL A 119 1.34 -14.69 6.66
N THR A 120 0.67 -14.45 7.79
CA THR A 120 -0.30 -15.42 8.35
C THR A 120 -1.56 -15.55 7.48
N GLY A 121 -2.05 -14.44 6.91
CA GLY A 121 -3.16 -14.45 5.97
C GLY A 121 -2.81 -15.17 4.69
N TRP A 122 -1.63 -14.89 4.15
CA TRP A 122 -1.05 -15.55 2.98
C TRP A 122 -0.90 -17.05 3.19
N PHE A 123 -0.30 -17.45 4.31
CA PHE A 123 -0.17 -18.86 4.67
C PHE A 123 -1.53 -19.55 4.75
N ARG A 124 -2.55 -18.90 5.33
CA ARG A 124 -3.91 -19.47 5.36
C ARG A 124 -4.55 -19.55 3.98
N LEU A 125 -4.27 -18.61 3.10
CA LEU A 125 -4.75 -18.57 1.72
C LEU A 125 -4.12 -19.70 0.91
N THR A 126 -2.79 -19.81 0.91
CA THR A 126 -2.05 -20.83 0.16
C THR A 126 -2.44 -22.22 0.62
N ARG A 127 -2.51 -22.48 1.93
CA ARG A 127 -2.89 -23.79 2.48
C ARG A 127 -4.31 -24.24 2.15
N SER A 128 -5.18 -23.34 1.67
CA SER A 128 -6.51 -23.72 1.18
C SER A 128 -6.51 -24.40 -0.21
N MET A 129 -5.37 -24.38 -0.91
CA MET A 129 -5.23 -24.91 -2.28
C MET A 129 -3.88 -25.59 -2.57
N LEU A 130 -2.85 -25.29 -1.78
CA LEU A 130 -1.46 -25.77 -1.90
C LEU A 130 -0.97 -26.20 -0.50
N PRO A 131 -1.29 -27.44 -0.06
CA PRO A 131 -0.96 -27.92 1.28
C PRO A 131 0.51 -28.34 1.46
N GLN A 132 1.34 -28.31 0.41
CA GLN A 132 2.75 -28.73 0.49
C GLN A 132 3.61 -27.67 1.19
N TRP A 133 4.59 -28.11 1.98
CA TRP A 133 5.55 -27.21 2.64
C TRP A 133 6.34 -26.39 1.61
N GLY A 134 6.63 -25.13 1.93
CA GLY A 134 7.41 -24.22 1.09
C GLY A 134 6.63 -23.55 -0.04
N THR A 135 5.41 -24.02 -0.35
CA THR A 135 4.57 -23.39 -1.39
C THR A 135 4.09 -21.99 -0.99
N SER A 136 3.91 -21.72 0.31
CA SER A 136 3.50 -20.38 0.76
C SER A 136 4.63 -19.39 0.59
N LEU A 137 5.87 -19.82 0.91
CA LEU A 137 7.07 -19.04 0.68
C LEU A 137 7.30 -18.77 -0.82
N LEU A 138 7.23 -19.82 -1.65
CA LEU A 138 7.45 -19.70 -3.09
C LEU A 138 6.42 -18.76 -3.74
N THR A 139 5.13 -18.96 -3.45
CA THR A 139 4.07 -18.12 -4.01
C THR A 139 4.18 -16.67 -3.52
N LEU A 140 4.52 -16.43 -2.24
CA LEU A 140 4.76 -15.08 -1.74
C LEU A 140 5.93 -14.42 -2.46
N ALA A 141 7.04 -15.15 -2.67
CA ALA A 141 8.21 -14.62 -3.36
C ALA A 141 7.91 -14.25 -4.83
N LEU A 142 7.20 -15.13 -5.57
CA LEU A 142 6.76 -14.85 -6.93
C LEU A 142 5.80 -13.66 -6.99
N THR A 143 4.87 -13.56 -6.04
CA THR A 143 3.95 -12.44 -5.94
C THR A 143 4.68 -11.13 -5.65
N ILE A 144 5.67 -11.12 -4.76
CA ILE A 144 6.50 -9.95 -4.49
C ILE A 144 7.25 -9.51 -5.76
N CYS A 145 7.81 -10.46 -6.53
CA CYS A 145 8.39 -10.14 -7.83
C CYS A 145 7.35 -9.53 -8.77
N GLY A 146 6.14 -10.07 -8.82
CA GLY A 146 5.05 -9.51 -9.63
C GLY A 146 4.62 -8.11 -9.20
N TRP A 147 4.53 -7.83 -7.90
CA TRP A 147 4.27 -6.47 -7.39
C TRP A 147 5.38 -5.50 -7.75
N HIS A 148 6.64 -5.95 -7.76
CA HIS A 148 7.77 -5.09 -8.07
C HIS A 148 7.93 -4.81 -9.58
N TYR A 149 7.75 -5.83 -10.43
CA TYR A 149 8.08 -5.73 -11.86
C TYR A 149 6.86 -5.62 -12.80
N ALA A 150 5.65 -5.93 -12.33
CA ALA A 150 4.43 -6.01 -13.15
C ALA A 150 3.24 -5.19 -12.58
N HIS A 151 3.49 -4.23 -11.69
CA HIS A 151 2.51 -3.21 -11.35
C HIS A 151 2.25 -2.28 -12.55
N MET A 152 1.05 -1.70 -12.64
CA MET A 152 0.68 -0.69 -13.63
C MET A 152 0.63 0.70 -13.01
N ALA A 153 -0.08 0.84 -11.89
CA ALA A 153 -0.29 2.10 -11.18
C ALA A 153 0.63 2.24 -9.96
N GLY A 154 1.57 1.32 -9.72
CA GLY A 154 2.56 1.43 -8.64
C GLY A 154 2.02 1.10 -7.26
N GLU A 155 0.95 0.31 -7.16
CA GLU A 155 0.50 -0.18 -5.86
C GLU A 155 1.49 -1.21 -5.30
N TRP A 156 1.72 -1.11 -3.99
CA TRP A 156 2.55 -2.05 -3.23
C TRP A 156 1.75 -2.61 -2.05
N VAL A 157 2.10 -3.83 -1.64
CA VAL A 157 1.42 -4.57 -0.55
C VAL A 157 2.34 -4.81 0.64
N VAL A 158 3.56 -5.30 0.39
CA VAL A 158 4.61 -5.42 1.41
C VAL A 158 5.54 -4.21 1.28
N GLY A 159 5.69 -3.45 2.36
CA GLY A 159 6.44 -2.20 2.36
C GLY A 159 6.52 -1.59 3.75
N GLY A 160 6.50 -0.26 3.83
CA GLY A 160 6.41 0.47 5.08
C GLY A 160 5.06 0.32 5.78
N ILE A 161 4.90 1.01 6.90
CA ILE A 161 3.66 1.03 7.68
C ILE A 161 2.78 2.23 7.36
N GLU A 162 1.56 1.95 6.92
CA GLU A 162 0.46 2.90 6.75
C GLU A 162 -0.88 2.16 6.83
N GLY A 163 -2.01 2.86 6.70
CA GLY A 163 -3.35 2.26 6.81
C GLY A 163 -3.53 1.05 5.88
N LYS A 164 -3.05 1.11 4.63
CA LYS A 164 -3.21 0.00 3.69
C LYS A 164 -2.41 -1.26 4.04
N SER A 165 -1.30 -1.13 4.76
CA SER A 165 -0.46 -2.28 5.15
C SER A 165 -1.25 -3.24 6.04
N LEU A 166 -2.02 -2.70 7.00
CA LEU A 166 -2.92 -3.49 7.85
C LEU A 166 -4.16 -3.97 7.07
N ALA A 167 -4.69 -3.11 6.18
CA ALA A 167 -5.82 -3.49 5.33
C ALA A 167 -5.51 -4.72 4.47
N TYR A 168 -4.35 -4.77 3.80
CA TYR A 168 -3.96 -5.93 2.99
C TYR A 168 -3.78 -7.21 3.81
N GLY A 169 -3.27 -7.09 5.04
CA GLY A 169 -3.25 -8.21 5.97
C GLY A 169 -4.64 -8.82 6.16
N LEU A 170 -5.65 -7.99 6.46
CA LEU A 170 -7.04 -8.43 6.56
C LEU A 170 -7.61 -8.94 5.23
N VAL A 171 -7.22 -8.34 4.09
CA VAL A 171 -7.61 -8.81 2.76
C VAL A 171 -7.12 -10.24 2.52
N PHE A 172 -5.88 -10.59 2.84
CA PHE A 172 -5.41 -11.97 2.64
C PHE A 172 -6.12 -12.98 3.53
N TRP A 173 -6.45 -12.60 4.76
CA TRP A 173 -7.32 -13.40 5.61
C TRP A 173 -8.72 -13.56 5.01
N GLY A 174 -9.29 -12.49 4.46
CA GLY A 174 -10.60 -12.50 3.79
C GLY A 174 -10.59 -13.33 2.51
N LEU A 175 -9.50 -13.28 1.73
CA LEU A 175 -9.26 -14.13 0.58
C LEU A 175 -9.10 -15.59 0.98
N ALA A 176 -8.43 -15.89 2.10
CA ALA A 176 -8.34 -17.25 2.62
C ALA A 176 -9.73 -17.80 3.02
N ALA A 177 -10.57 -16.96 3.62
CA ALA A 177 -11.96 -17.31 3.90
C ALA A 177 -12.76 -17.50 2.61
N LEU A 178 -12.60 -16.61 1.62
CA LEU A 178 -13.27 -16.70 0.31
C LEU A 178 -12.85 -17.99 -0.41
N ALA A 179 -11.55 -18.29 -0.45
CA ALA A 179 -11.00 -19.51 -1.01
C ALA A 179 -11.58 -20.76 -0.33
N ARG A 180 -11.89 -20.72 0.97
CA ARG A 180 -12.58 -21.81 1.69
C ARG A 180 -14.12 -21.77 1.61
N ASN A 181 -14.70 -20.90 0.77
CA ASN A 181 -16.14 -20.68 0.67
C ASN A 181 -16.81 -20.20 1.98
N GLN A 182 -16.04 -19.55 2.86
CA GLN A 182 -16.47 -19.04 4.17
C GLN A 182 -16.89 -17.57 4.06
N TRP A 183 -17.95 -17.30 3.32
CA TRP A 183 -18.40 -15.94 2.96
C TRP A 183 -18.66 -15.02 4.15
N ARG A 184 -19.13 -15.56 5.28
CA ARG A 184 -19.34 -14.77 6.50
C ARG A 184 -18.04 -14.08 6.96
N TRP A 185 -16.94 -14.83 7.00
CA TRP A 185 -15.65 -14.27 7.37
C TRP A 185 -15.09 -13.35 6.30
N THR A 186 -15.32 -13.64 5.02
CA THR A 186 -14.94 -12.73 3.92
C THR A 186 -15.50 -11.34 4.11
N TRP A 187 -16.81 -11.21 4.40
CA TRP A 187 -17.45 -9.90 4.58
C TRP A 187 -16.93 -9.15 5.82
N ILE A 188 -16.77 -9.85 6.94
CA ILE A 188 -16.27 -9.24 8.19
C ILE A 188 -14.83 -8.75 7.99
N LEU A 189 -13.96 -9.55 7.37
CA LEU A 189 -12.55 -9.22 7.17
C LEU A 189 -12.36 -8.09 6.14
N PHE A 190 -13.17 -8.06 5.07
CA PHE A 190 -13.14 -6.95 4.11
C PHE A 190 -13.71 -5.66 4.72
N GLY A 191 -14.73 -5.76 5.58
CA GLY A 191 -15.19 -4.63 6.39
C GLY A 191 -14.11 -4.09 7.33
N GLY A 192 -13.35 -4.98 7.99
CA GLY A 192 -12.16 -4.63 8.76
C GLY A 192 -11.06 -3.98 7.90
N ALA A 193 -10.83 -4.48 6.69
CA ALA A 193 -9.89 -3.84 5.76
C ALA A 193 -10.35 -2.42 5.37
N SER A 194 -11.66 -2.21 5.17
CA SER A 194 -12.24 -0.88 4.90
C SER A 194 -12.08 0.08 6.07
N ALA A 195 -12.09 -0.42 7.32
CA ALA A 195 -11.86 0.41 8.50
C ALA A 195 -10.46 1.05 8.48
N PHE A 196 -9.44 0.28 8.09
CA PHE A 196 -8.05 0.79 7.99
C PHE A 196 -7.80 1.59 6.71
N HIS A 197 -8.39 1.14 5.59
CA HIS A 197 -8.24 1.82 4.31
C HIS A 197 -9.47 1.59 3.43
N VAL A 198 -10.35 2.59 3.38
CA VAL A 198 -11.64 2.55 2.68
C VAL A 198 -11.51 2.05 1.23
N LEU A 199 -10.57 2.59 0.46
CA LEU A 199 -10.41 2.19 -0.94
C LEU A 199 -9.98 0.72 -1.10
N VAL A 200 -9.03 0.22 -0.29
CA VAL A 200 -8.56 -1.17 -0.39
C VAL A 200 -9.70 -2.13 -0.01
N GLY A 201 -10.25 -1.99 1.19
CA GLY A 201 -11.30 -2.90 1.66
C GLY A 201 -12.62 -2.73 0.90
N GLY A 202 -13.01 -1.51 0.56
CA GLY A 202 -14.26 -1.20 -0.14
C GLY A 202 -14.28 -1.82 -1.54
N TRP A 203 -13.20 -1.68 -2.30
CA TRP A 203 -13.07 -2.39 -3.56
C TRP A 203 -13.06 -3.91 -3.36
N CYS A 204 -12.43 -4.45 -2.31
CA CYS A 204 -12.50 -5.89 -2.03
C CYS A 204 -13.94 -6.39 -1.79
N VAL A 205 -14.79 -5.62 -1.12
CA VAL A 205 -16.23 -5.93 -0.95
C VAL A 205 -16.93 -6.01 -2.31
N ILE A 206 -16.72 -5.01 -3.18
CA ILE A 206 -17.29 -4.98 -4.53
C ILE A 206 -16.83 -6.21 -5.33
N LEU A 207 -15.53 -6.49 -5.33
CA LEU A 207 -14.95 -7.64 -6.05
C LEU A 207 -15.48 -8.98 -5.51
N ALA A 208 -15.64 -9.15 -4.20
CA ALA A 208 -16.29 -10.34 -3.65
C ALA A 208 -17.75 -10.47 -4.09
N GLY A 209 -18.47 -9.35 -4.19
CA GLY A 209 -19.83 -9.31 -4.75
C GLY A 209 -19.85 -9.80 -6.20
N LEU A 210 -18.92 -9.33 -7.04
CA LEU A 210 -18.78 -9.80 -8.42
C LEU A 210 -18.41 -11.29 -8.48
N VAL A 211 -17.53 -11.77 -7.60
CA VAL A 211 -17.23 -13.21 -7.51
C VAL A 211 -18.49 -14.00 -7.15
N TRP A 212 -19.25 -13.57 -6.15
CA TRP A 212 -20.51 -14.22 -5.76
C TRP A 212 -21.51 -14.27 -6.92
N LEU A 213 -21.65 -13.16 -7.65
CA LEU A 213 -22.50 -13.06 -8.85
C LEU A 213 -21.99 -13.92 -10.01
N SER A 214 -20.70 -14.26 -10.06
CA SER A 214 -20.13 -15.11 -11.11
C SER A 214 -20.25 -16.61 -10.83
N LEU A 215 -20.60 -17.01 -9.61
CA LEU A 215 -20.75 -18.42 -9.24
C LEU A 215 -22.02 -19.03 -9.85
N PRO A 216 -22.06 -20.34 -10.14
CA PRO A 216 -23.31 -21.03 -10.46
C PRO A 216 -24.35 -20.87 -9.33
N LEU A 217 -25.63 -20.74 -9.67
CA LEU A 217 -26.70 -20.49 -8.69
C LEU A 217 -26.71 -21.51 -7.55
N GLN A 218 -26.43 -22.77 -7.85
CA GLN A 218 -26.40 -23.88 -6.88
C GLN A 218 -25.22 -23.79 -5.90
N GLN A 219 -24.16 -23.04 -6.25
CA GLN A 219 -22.97 -22.85 -5.42
C GLN A 219 -23.00 -21.54 -4.64
N ARG A 220 -23.99 -20.68 -4.87
CA ARG A 220 -24.12 -19.38 -4.18
C ARG A 220 -24.72 -19.59 -2.79
N PRO A 221 -24.03 -19.17 -1.71
CA PRO A 221 -24.68 -19.04 -0.41
C PRO A 221 -25.82 -18.03 -0.50
N SER A 222 -26.89 -18.27 0.25
CA SER A 222 -28.04 -17.36 0.28
C SER A 222 -27.67 -16.04 0.96
N ILE A 223 -28.19 -14.92 0.46
CA ILE A 223 -27.97 -13.60 1.07
C ILE A 223 -28.42 -13.59 2.54
N ARG A 224 -29.55 -14.23 2.85
CA ARG A 224 -30.05 -14.36 4.24
C ARG A 224 -29.01 -14.99 5.17
N SER A 225 -28.28 -16.01 4.72
CA SER A 225 -27.23 -16.66 5.52
C SER A 225 -26.00 -15.79 5.75
N MET A 226 -25.77 -14.80 4.89
CA MET A 226 -24.62 -13.88 4.92
C MET A 226 -24.97 -12.55 5.58
N LEU A 227 -26.25 -12.19 5.67
CA LEU A 227 -26.74 -10.89 6.14
C LEU A 227 -26.14 -10.47 7.49
N PRO A 228 -26.09 -11.31 8.54
CA PRO A 228 -25.47 -10.90 9.80
C PRO A 228 -24.00 -10.49 9.64
N ALA A 229 -23.25 -11.22 8.81
CA ALA A 229 -21.84 -10.93 8.56
C ALA A 229 -21.63 -9.69 7.67
N LEU A 230 -22.54 -9.45 6.71
CA LEU A 230 -22.57 -8.21 5.93
C LEU A 230 -22.83 -7.00 6.84
N VAL A 231 -23.78 -7.10 7.77
CA VAL A 231 -24.07 -6.05 8.75
C VAL A 231 -22.88 -5.82 9.67
N ILE A 232 -22.29 -6.87 10.24
CA ILE A 232 -21.11 -6.75 11.10
C ILE A 232 -19.95 -6.12 10.33
N GLY A 233 -19.66 -6.60 9.11
CA GLY A 233 -18.61 -6.04 8.26
C GLY A 233 -18.85 -4.55 7.94
N PHE A 234 -20.10 -4.17 7.65
CA PHE A 234 -20.48 -2.79 7.42
C PHE A 234 -20.30 -1.92 8.69
N VAL A 235 -20.74 -2.39 9.86
CA VAL A 235 -20.56 -1.66 11.12
C VAL A 235 -19.08 -1.44 11.43
N ILE A 236 -18.23 -2.45 11.21
CA ILE A 236 -16.78 -2.31 11.39
C ILE A 236 -16.21 -1.29 10.39
N SER A 237 -16.64 -1.31 9.12
CA SER A 237 -16.12 -0.39 8.10
C SER A 237 -16.48 1.08 8.37
N LEU A 238 -17.52 1.35 9.18
CA LEU A 238 -17.87 2.71 9.61
C LEU A 238 -16.72 3.43 10.33
N LEU A 239 -15.81 2.70 10.99
CA LEU A 239 -14.61 3.28 11.61
C LEU A 239 -13.69 4.00 10.61
N GLY A 240 -13.70 3.59 9.34
CA GLY A 240 -12.98 4.24 8.25
C GLY A 240 -13.88 5.11 7.36
N LEU A 241 -15.13 4.67 7.13
CA LEU A 241 -16.07 5.38 6.26
C LEU A 241 -16.57 6.68 6.86
N LEU A 242 -16.91 6.72 8.16
CA LEU A 242 -17.46 7.92 8.78
C LEU A 242 -16.46 9.08 8.78
N PRO A 243 -15.18 8.90 9.19
CA PRO A 243 -14.18 9.96 9.04
C PRO A 243 -14.05 10.42 7.59
N ALA A 244 -13.96 9.50 6.62
CA ALA A 244 -13.82 9.85 5.21
C ALA A 244 -15.00 10.65 4.65
N LEU A 245 -16.23 10.34 5.07
CA LEU A 245 -17.43 11.11 4.70
C LEU A 245 -17.49 12.46 5.42
N ALA A 246 -17.00 12.52 6.66
CA ALA A 246 -16.96 13.75 7.44
C ALA A 246 -15.95 14.78 6.91
N LEU A 247 -14.86 14.34 6.25
CA LEU A 247 -13.82 15.22 5.71
C LEU A 247 -14.35 16.37 4.85
N ASN A 248 -15.45 16.15 4.12
CA ASN A 248 -16.03 17.15 3.21
C ASN A 248 -17.44 17.55 3.62
N ARG A 249 -17.80 17.35 4.89
CA ARG A 249 -19.08 17.81 5.41
C ARG A 249 -19.12 19.33 5.34
N ASP A 250 -20.21 19.87 4.79
CA ASP A 250 -20.45 21.31 4.66
C ASP A 250 -19.43 22.06 3.77
N VAL A 251 -18.74 21.37 2.86
CA VAL A 251 -17.85 22.00 1.87
C VAL A 251 -18.61 22.36 0.59
N ASP A 252 -18.41 23.57 0.11
CA ASP A 252 -18.98 24.04 -1.16
C ASP A 252 -18.61 23.15 -2.35
N THR A 253 -19.57 22.94 -3.24
CA THR A 253 -19.39 22.06 -4.41
C THR A 253 -18.27 22.51 -5.35
N SER A 254 -17.99 23.82 -5.43
CA SER A 254 -16.88 24.39 -6.20
C SER A 254 -15.53 24.00 -5.60
N VAL A 255 -15.38 24.12 -4.27
CA VAL A 255 -14.16 23.73 -3.53
C VAL A 255 -13.93 22.22 -3.64
N ALA A 256 -14.98 21.42 -3.47
CA ALA A 256 -14.88 19.96 -3.65
C ALA A 256 -14.45 19.56 -5.06
N ARG A 257 -14.94 20.29 -6.09
CA ARG A 257 -14.54 20.06 -7.50
C ARG A 257 -13.08 20.42 -7.71
N GLU A 258 -12.65 21.60 -7.28
CA GLU A 258 -11.26 22.05 -7.37
C GLU A 258 -10.31 21.08 -6.67
N ALA A 259 -10.66 20.63 -5.45
CA ALA A 259 -9.87 19.65 -4.71
C ALA A 259 -9.71 18.33 -5.47
N ASN A 260 -10.77 17.85 -6.12
CA ASN A 260 -10.68 16.64 -6.95
C ASN A 260 -9.72 16.82 -8.11
N HIS A 261 -9.80 17.97 -8.80
CA HIS A 261 -8.90 18.31 -9.89
C HIS A 261 -7.44 18.32 -9.43
N ILE A 262 -7.14 19.05 -8.34
CA ILE A 262 -5.81 19.13 -7.74
C ILE A 262 -5.31 17.72 -7.38
N TYR A 263 -6.15 16.92 -6.73
CA TYR A 263 -5.77 15.58 -6.29
C TYR A 263 -5.48 14.65 -7.48
N ALA A 264 -6.37 14.60 -8.47
CA ALA A 264 -6.29 13.67 -9.59
C ALA A 264 -5.23 14.06 -10.63
N PHE A 265 -5.20 15.33 -11.05
CA PHE A 265 -4.37 15.78 -12.16
C PHE A 265 -3.03 16.36 -11.72
N LEU A 266 -2.96 16.99 -10.55
CA LEU A 266 -1.73 17.63 -10.08
C LEU A 266 -0.94 16.72 -9.12
N ARG A 267 -1.60 16.12 -8.13
CA ARG A 267 -0.89 15.37 -7.08
C ARG A 267 -0.60 13.92 -7.44
N LEU A 268 -1.56 13.21 -8.06
CA LEU A 268 -1.50 11.75 -8.28
C LEU A 268 -1.84 11.29 -9.71
N PRO A 269 -1.49 12.01 -10.79
CA PRO A 269 -1.82 11.58 -12.15
C PRO A 269 -1.22 10.20 -12.49
N HIS A 270 -0.04 9.90 -11.96
CA HIS A 270 0.67 8.62 -12.14
C HIS A 270 0.03 7.42 -11.43
N HIS A 271 -1.00 7.63 -10.61
CA HIS A 271 -1.79 6.58 -9.97
C HIS A 271 -3.24 6.50 -10.46
N LEU A 272 -3.77 7.60 -11.02
CA LEU A 272 -5.20 7.78 -11.25
C LEU A 272 -5.59 7.98 -12.72
N LEU A 273 -4.65 8.40 -13.58
CA LEU A 273 -4.92 8.70 -14.98
C LEU A 273 -4.20 7.70 -15.87
N PHE A 274 -4.97 6.80 -16.48
CA PHE A 274 -4.44 5.73 -17.32
C PHE A 274 -3.57 6.26 -18.48
N HIS A 275 -4.00 7.35 -19.14
CA HIS A 275 -3.25 7.98 -20.23
C HIS A 275 -1.90 8.60 -19.80
N ARG A 276 -1.63 8.70 -18.49
CA ARG A 276 -0.35 9.17 -17.94
C ARG A 276 0.57 8.03 -17.46
N PHE A 277 0.10 6.78 -17.50
CA PHE A 277 0.90 5.64 -17.07
C PHE A 277 2.01 5.34 -18.07
N GLN A 278 3.13 4.84 -17.57
CA GLN A 278 4.23 4.45 -18.45
C GLN A 278 3.84 3.19 -19.24
N THR A 279 3.94 3.25 -20.56
CA THR A 279 3.52 2.18 -21.48
C THR A 279 4.11 0.82 -21.12
N GLN A 280 5.36 0.77 -20.66
CA GLN A 280 6.03 -0.47 -20.24
C GLN A 280 5.36 -1.17 -19.06
N PHE A 281 4.79 -0.42 -18.11
CA PHE A 281 4.08 -0.99 -16.97
C PHE A 281 2.69 -1.47 -17.38
N VAL A 282 2.01 -0.69 -18.23
CA VAL A 282 0.71 -1.07 -18.81
C VAL A 282 0.81 -2.36 -19.61
N THR A 283 1.82 -2.50 -20.49
CA THR A 283 1.96 -3.70 -21.35
C THR A 283 2.26 -4.97 -20.54
N ARG A 284 3.17 -4.90 -19.56
CA ARG A 284 3.46 -6.02 -18.65
C ARG A 284 2.23 -6.43 -17.85
N HIS A 285 1.50 -5.45 -17.32
CA HIS A 285 0.29 -5.70 -16.53
C HIS A 285 -0.84 -6.29 -17.37
N LEU A 286 -1.02 -5.79 -18.60
CA LEU A 286 -1.99 -6.35 -19.54
C LEU A 286 -1.64 -7.79 -19.93
N ALA A 287 -0.36 -8.08 -20.19
CA ALA A 287 0.10 -9.44 -20.46
C ALA A 287 -0.18 -10.38 -19.27
N LEU A 288 0.04 -9.90 -18.03
CA LEU A 288 -0.29 -10.64 -16.82
C LEU A 288 -1.80 -10.92 -16.70
N PHE A 289 -2.64 -9.91 -16.99
CA PHE A 289 -4.10 -10.04 -16.97
C PHE A 289 -4.62 -11.03 -18.03
N LEU A 290 -4.14 -10.93 -19.26
CA LEU A 290 -4.54 -11.82 -20.36
C LEU A 290 -4.06 -13.26 -20.09
N GLY A 291 -2.81 -13.43 -19.65
CA GLY A 291 -2.27 -14.72 -19.26
C GLY A 291 -3.06 -15.36 -18.13
N LEU A 292 -3.39 -14.59 -17.08
CA LEU A 292 -4.24 -15.06 -15.99
C LEU A 292 -5.64 -15.44 -16.47
N SER A 293 -6.23 -14.67 -17.40
CA SER A 293 -7.57 -14.96 -17.94
C SER A 293 -7.59 -16.30 -18.67
N ILE A 294 -6.56 -16.60 -19.48
CA ILE A 294 -6.39 -17.89 -20.15
C ILE A 294 -6.20 -19.01 -19.14
N VAL A 295 -5.29 -18.84 -18.17
CA VAL A 295 -5.05 -19.82 -17.09
C VAL A 295 -6.30 -20.04 -16.24
N GLY A 296 -7.08 -18.98 -16.03
CA GLY A 296 -8.36 -19.03 -15.32
C GLY A 296 -9.33 -19.99 -15.99
N LEU A 297 -9.48 -19.91 -17.32
CA LEU A 297 -10.32 -20.87 -18.08
C LEU A 297 -9.89 -22.32 -17.86
N LEU A 298 -8.58 -22.58 -17.73
CA LEU A 298 -8.03 -23.93 -17.53
C LEU A 298 -8.17 -24.45 -16.08
N THR A 299 -8.19 -23.55 -15.10
CA THR A 299 -8.14 -23.90 -13.66
C THR A 299 -9.50 -23.80 -12.97
N VAL A 300 -10.46 -23.05 -13.53
CA VAL A 300 -11.75 -22.71 -12.90
C VAL A 300 -12.59 -23.92 -12.50
N HIS A 301 -12.48 -25.03 -13.24
CA HIS A 301 -13.24 -26.27 -13.01
C HIS A 301 -12.45 -27.32 -12.21
N ARG A 302 -11.14 -27.13 -12.00
CA ARG A 302 -10.26 -28.15 -11.41
C ARG A 302 -10.01 -27.92 -9.92
N ASN A 303 -10.08 -26.67 -9.46
CA ASN A 303 -9.95 -26.34 -8.03
C ASN A 303 -10.86 -25.16 -7.67
N ALA A 304 -11.89 -25.42 -6.84
CA ALA A 304 -12.86 -24.40 -6.46
C ALA A 304 -12.27 -23.25 -5.62
N SER A 305 -11.27 -23.54 -4.78
CA SER A 305 -10.60 -22.54 -3.95
C SER A 305 -9.80 -21.55 -4.80
N LEU A 306 -8.95 -22.08 -5.70
CA LEU A 306 -8.18 -21.28 -6.64
C LEU A 306 -9.09 -20.50 -7.60
N SER A 307 -10.15 -21.15 -8.11
CA SER A 307 -11.15 -20.54 -8.99
C SER A 307 -11.76 -19.26 -8.41
N ARG A 308 -12.12 -19.24 -7.11
CA ARG A 308 -12.63 -18.04 -6.45
C ARG A 308 -11.61 -16.90 -6.39
N VAL A 309 -10.34 -17.21 -6.14
CA VAL A 309 -9.25 -16.21 -6.07
C VAL A 309 -8.91 -15.67 -7.46
N VAL A 310 -8.86 -16.54 -8.47
CA VAL A 310 -8.64 -16.13 -9.88
C VAL A 310 -9.79 -15.24 -10.36
N ARG A 311 -11.05 -15.61 -10.08
CA ARG A 311 -12.22 -14.76 -10.39
C ARG A 311 -12.13 -13.40 -9.70
N PHE A 312 -11.67 -13.36 -8.45
CA PHE A 312 -11.46 -12.11 -7.71
C PHE A 312 -10.43 -11.21 -8.39
N ALA A 313 -9.29 -11.78 -8.80
CA ALA A 313 -8.23 -11.04 -9.49
C ALA A 313 -8.64 -10.60 -10.90
N ILE A 314 -9.37 -11.44 -11.65
CA ILE A 314 -9.95 -11.05 -12.95
C ILE A 314 -10.94 -9.90 -12.76
N ALA A 315 -11.81 -9.96 -11.76
CA ALA A 315 -12.72 -8.86 -11.44
C ALA A 315 -11.97 -7.57 -11.10
N ALA A 316 -10.84 -7.65 -10.39
CA ALA A 316 -9.97 -6.51 -10.13
C ALA A 316 -9.41 -5.90 -11.44
N GLY A 317 -8.91 -6.75 -12.35
CA GLY A 317 -8.44 -6.32 -13.67
C GLY A 317 -9.55 -5.74 -14.55
N SER A 318 -10.78 -6.28 -14.47
CA SER A 318 -11.94 -5.72 -15.18
C SER A 318 -12.33 -4.34 -14.66
N VAL A 319 -12.31 -4.11 -13.34
CA VAL A 319 -12.54 -2.79 -12.75
C VAL A 319 -11.46 -1.80 -13.20
N ALA A 320 -10.18 -2.22 -13.23
CA ALA A 320 -9.11 -1.40 -13.79
C ALA A 320 -9.35 -1.06 -15.28
N GLY A 321 -9.85 -2.02 -16.07
CA GLY A 321 -10.27 -1.79 -17.46
C GLY A 321 -11.38 -0.74 -17.59
N VAL A 322 -12.38 -0.77 -16.71
CA VAL A 322 -13.42 0.28 -16.64
C VAL A 322 -12.80 1.63 -16.30
N GLY A 323 -11.87 1.69 -15.34
CA GLY A 323 -11.13 2.92 -15.02
C GLY A 323 -10.38 3.49 -16.23
N ALA A 324 -9.73 2.64 -17.03
CA ALA A 324 -9.05 3.07 -18.26
C ALA A 324 -10.03 3.61 -19.31
N ILE A 325 -11.18 2.94 -19.48
CA ILE A 325 -12.24 3.42 -20.39
C ILE A 325 -12.78 4.78 -19.93
N LEU A 326 -13.05 4.95 -18.62
CA LEU A 326 -13.52 6.21 -18.06
C LEU A 326 -12.52 7.35 -18.29
N ASP A 327 -11.23 7.11 -18.06
CA ASP A 327 -10.18 8.10 -18.29
C ASP A 327 -10.12 8.54 -19.76
N LEU A 328 -10.12 7.57 -20.70
CA LEU A 328 -10.07 7.87 -22.13
C LEU A 328 -11.37 8.53 -22.64
N ALA A 329 -12.52 8.12 -22.14
CA ALA A 329 -13.82 8.67 -22.54
C ALA A 329 -14.05 10.10 -22.00
N LEU A 330 -13.40 10.46 -20.89
CA LEU A 330 -13.59 11.75 -20.21
C LEU A 330 -12.41 12.73 -20.42
N LEU A 331 -11.55 12.50 -21.43
CA LEU A 331 -10.44 13.41 -21.75
C LEU A 331 -10.89 14.86 -22.00
N SER A 332 -12.09 15.04 -22.56
CA SER A 332 -12.69 16.36 -22.79
C SER A 332 -13.45 16.93 -21.59
N SER A 333 -13.55 16.17 -20.48
CA SER A 333 -14.31 16.51 -19.28
C SER A 333 -13.48 16.23 -18.01
N PRO A 334 -12.37 16.97 -17.80
CA PRO A 334 -11.41 16.69 -16.72
C PRO A 334 -12.03 16.74 -15.32
N GLU A 335 -13.02 17.60 -15.09
CA GLU A 335 -13.72 17.69 -13.80
C GLU A 335 -14.50 16.41 -13.47
N THR A 336 -15.22 15.88 -14.46
CA THR A 336 -15.94 14.61 -14.33
C THR A 336 -14.94 13.46 -14.15
N ALA A 337 -13.85 13.45 -14.93
CA ALA A 337 -12.77 12.47 -14.78
C ALA A 337 -12.18 12.49 -13.36
N ALA A 338 -11.83 13.66 -12.83
CA ALA A 338 -11.30 13.81 -11.47
C ALA A 338 -12.26 13.28 -10.41
N SER A 339 -13.56 13.57 -10.52
CA SER A 339 -14.57 13.14 -9.57
C SER A 339 -14.73 11.61 -9.47
N LEU A 340 -14.50 10.91 -10.59
CA LEU A 340 -14.66 9.45 -10.70
C LEU A 340 -13.33 8.72 -10.47
N LEU A 341 -12.24 9.18 -11.08
CA LEU A 341 -10.96 8.49 -11.06
C LEU A 341 -10.22 8.60 -9.73
N ARG A 342 -10.56 9.61 -8.88
CA ARG A 342 -10.00 9.76 -7.52
C ARG A 342 -10.14 8.53 -6.63
N TYR A 343 -11.01 7.58 -6.98
CA TYR A 343 -11.24 6.35 -6.23
C TYR A 343 -10.29 5.18 -6.60
N TYR A 344 -9.15 5.42 -7.26
CA TYR A 344 -8.08 4.44 -7.44
C TYR A 344 -8.51 3.12 -8.13
N TRP A 345 -9.13 3.22 -9.31
CA TRP A 345 -9.65 2.10 -10.10
C TRP A 345 -8.61 1.01 -10.43
N PHE A 346 -7.33 1.35 -10.45
CA PHE A 346 -6.22 0.48 -10.84
C PHE A 346 -5.54 -0.23 -9.66
N ARG A 347 -5.84 0.17 -8.42
CA ARG A 347 -5.07 -0.26 -7.24
C ARG A 347 -5.15 -1.75 -6.98
N LEU A 348 -6.35 -2.33 -7.01
CA LEU A 348 -6.51 -3.75 -6.70
C LEU A 348 -6.04 -4.67 -7.83
N SER A 349 -5.98 -4.21 -9.09
CA SER A 349 -5.43 -5.05 -10.16
C SER A 349 -3.92 -5.25 -9.96
N ASP A 350 -3.18 -4.18 -9.64
CA ASP A 350 -1.77 -4.24 -9.25
C ASP A 350 -1.52 -5.22 -8.11
N ALA A 351 -2.39 -5.20 -7.10
CA ALA A 351 -2.26 -6.09 -5.96
C ALA A 351 -2.64 -7.55 -6.27
N MET A 352 -3.76 -7.79 -6.95
CA MET A 352 -4.40 -9.13 -6.99
C MET A 352 -4.00 -9.98 -8.19
N LEU A 353 -3.61 -9.39 -9.33
CA LEU A 353 -3.18 -10.17 -10.49
C LEU A 353 -1.88 -10.96 -10.22
N PRO A 354 -0.82 -10.36 -9.63
CA PRO A 354 0.37 -11.11 -9.22
C PRO A 354 0.08 -12.26 -8.24
N VAL A 355 -0.89 -12.06 -7.35
CA VAL A 355 -1.33 -13.08 -6.37
C VAL A 355 -1.92 -14.28 -7.08
N ALA A 356 -2.91 -14.05 -7.95
CA ALA A 356 -3.61 -15.12 -8.63
C ALA A 356 -2.69 -15.85 -9.63
N VAL A 357 -1.79 -15.14 -10.32
CA VAL A 357 -0.82 -15.75 -11.24
C VAL A 357 0.16 -16.66 -10.48
N ALA A 358 0.75 -16.19 -9.38
CA ALA A 358 1.68 -17.01 -8.60
C ALA A 358 1.00 -18.28 -8.05
N LEU A 359 -0.20 -18.15 -7.49
CA LEU A 359 -0.98 -19.29 -7.00
C LEU A 359 -1.33 -20.26 -8.13
N ALA A 360 -1.79 -19.77 -9.27
CA ALA A 360 -2.22 -20.60 -10.39
C ALA A 360 -1.06 -21.33 -11.06
N ILE A 361 0.08 -20.67 -11.28
CA ILE A 361 1.25 -21.31 -11.89
C ILE A 361 1.80 -22.39 -10.96
N VAL A 362 1.99 -22.11 -9.67
CA VAL A 362 2.47 -23.13 -8.72
C VAL A 362 1.49 -24.30 -8.62
N TRP A 363 0.18 -24.03 -8.58
CA TRP A 363 -0.83 -25.07 -8.59
C TRP A 363 -0.79 -25.92 -9.86
N LEU A 364 -0.70 -25.30 -11.04
CA LEU A 364 -0.58 -26.01 -12.31
C LEU A 364 0.67 -26.88 -12.34
N THR A 365 1.83 -26.36 -11.94
CA THR A 365 3.09 -27.10 -11.93
C THR A 365 3.03 -28.31 -11.00
N LEU A 366 2.48 -28.18 -9.79
CA LEU A 366 2.38 -29.30 -8.85
C LEU A 366 1.36 -30.36 -9.27
N ASN A 367 0.33 -29.98 -10.03
CA ASN A 367 -0.69 -30.90 -10.52
C ASN A 367 -0.41 -31.36 -11.96
N TRP A 368 0.71 -30.93 -12.55
CA TRP A 368 1.16 -31.39 -13.85
C TRP A 368 1.85 -32.74 -13.69
N SER A 369 1.11 -33.83 -13.97
CA SER A 369 1.56 -35.25 -13.94
C SER A 369 2.62 -35.52 -12.86
N GLU A 370 2.22 -36.05 -11.70
CA GLU A 370 2.96 -36.12 -10.42
C GLU A 370 4.42 -36.66 -10.43
N ARG A 371 4.99 -37.01 -11.60
CA ARG A 371 6.37 -37.49 -11.77
C ARG A 371 7.08 -36.98 -13.04
N SER A 372 6.60 -35.93 -13.72
CA SER A 372 7.33 -35.43 -14.90
C SER A 372 8.52 -34.57 -14.48
N SER A 373 9.65 -34.75 -15.15
CA SER A 373 10.81 -33.87 -15.06
C SER A 373 10.45 -32.40 -15.33
N VAL A 374 9.43 -32.17 -16.16
CA VAL A 374 8.90 -30.84 -16.48
C VAL A 374 8.39 -30.10 -15.24
N ALA A 375 7.63 -30.77 -14.35
CA ALA A 375 7.14 -30.14 -13.12
C ALA A 375 8.29 -29.76 -12.17
N GLN A 376 9.29 -30.62 -12.04
CA GLN A 376 10.48 -30.36 -11.23
C GLN A 376 11.28 -29.17 -11.77
N TRP A 377 11.57 -29.15 -13.07
CA TRP A 377 12.23 -28.02 -13.73
C TRP A 377 11.42 -26.74 -13.64
N GLY A 378 10.08 -26.83 -13.70
CA GLY A 378 9.19 -25.69 -13.48
C GLY A 378 9.35 -25.08 -12.09
N ILE A 379 9.43 -25.90 -11.03
CA ILE A 379 9.69 -25.43 -9.66
C ILE A 379 11.07 -24.79 -9.56
N VAL A 380 12.11 -25.43 -10.10
CA VAL A 380 13.48 -24.89 -10.11
C VAL A 380 13.53 -23.53 -10.81
N LEU A 381 12.88 -23.40 -11.97
CA LEU A 381 12.79 -22.14 -12.69
C LEU A 381 12.08 -21.06 -11.87
N MET A 382 10.94 -21.38 -11.26
CA MET A 382 10.22 -20.44 -10.39
C MET A 382 11.06 -20.00 -9.18
N MET A 383 11.78 -20.92 -8.56
CA MET A 383 12.72 -20.60 -7.49
C MET A 383 13.83 -19.68 -7.99
N GLY A 384 14.41 -19.98 -9.17
CA GLY A 384 15.40 -19.12 -9.81
C GLY A 384 14.88 -17.70 -10.06
N VAL A 385 13.68 -17.56 -10.61
CA VAL A 385 13.01 -16.26 -10.81
C VAL A 385 12.80 -15.52 -9.48
N ALA A 386 12.33 -16.22 -8.45
CA ALA A 386 12.14 -15.65 -7.13
C ALA A 386 13.47 -15.18 -6.52
N VAL A 387 14.52 -16.00 -6.55
CA VAL A 387 15.83 -15.63 -6.01
C VAL A 387 16.45 -14.46 -6.77
N LEU A 388 16.40 -14.47 -8.11
CA LEU A 388 16.96 -13.39 -8.92
C LEU A 388 16.19 -12.08 -8.72
N GLY A 389 14.86 -12.12 -8.73
CA GLY A 389 14.03 -10.93 -8.55
C GLY A 389 14.18 -10.33 -7.15
N ILE A 390 14.11 -11.14 -6.10
CA ILE A 390 14.31 -10.66 -4.73
C ILE A 390 15.77 -10.22 -4.50
N GLY A 391 16.73 -10.95 -5.09
CA GLY A 391 18.15 -10.61 -5.04
C GLY A 391 18.47 -9.27 -5.69
N ASP A 392 17.85 -8.95 -6.81
CA ASP A 392 17.99 -7.65 -7.48
C ASP A 392 17.44 -6.50 -6.62
N VAL A 393 16.26 -6.66 -6.03
CA VAL A 393 15.70 -5.68 -5.09
C VAL A 393 16.59 -5.49 -3.86
N ALA A 394 17.06 -6.60 -3.28
CA ALA A 394 17.97 -6.56 -2.14
C ALA A 394 19.29 -5.84 -2.50
N ARG A 395 19.85 -6.12 -3.68
CA ARG A 395 21.06 -5.47 -4.20
C ARG A 395 20.86 -3.97 -4.36
N LEU A 396 19.78 -3.52 -5.01
CA LEU A 396 19.46 -2.10 -5.17
C LEU A 396 19.36 -1.38 -3.82
N ARG A 397 18.74 -2.03 -2.82
CA ARG A 397 18.66 -1.50 -1.46
C ARG A 397 19.99 -1.52 -0.69
N MET A 398 20.90 -2.43 -1.01
CA MET A 398 22.24 -2.42 -0.42
C MET A 398 23.11 -1.30 -0.99
N GLN A 399 22.85 -0.88 -2.23
CA GLN A 399 23.53 0.25 -2.87
C GLN A 399 23.11 1.60 -2.28
N ASP A 400 21.82 1.76 -1.95
CA ASP A 400 21.32 2.94 -1.23
C ASP A 400 20.61 2.53 0.07
N ARG A 401 21.34 2.61 1.18
CA ARG A 401 20.87 2.28 2.53
C ARG A 401 20.17 3.45 3.23
N ARG A 402 20.01 4.60 2.57
CA ARG A 402 19.26 5.72 3.15
C ARG A 402 17.79 5.33 3.34
N PRO A 403 17.06 5.99 4.25
CA PRO A 403 15.63 5.80 4.34
C PRO A 403 14.96 6.10 3.00
N ALA A 404 14.00 5.27 2.57
CA ALA A 404 13.39 5.41 1.25
C ALA A 404 12.64 6.74 1.08
N ALA A 405 12.19 7.36 2.18
CA ALA A 405 11.61 8.69 2.13
C ALA A 405 12.62 9.77 1.73
N ASP A 406 13.87 9.66 2.20
CA ASP A 406 14.95 10.58 1.85
C ASP A 406 15.48 10.27 0.44
N ALA A 407 15.73 8.99 0.13
CA ALA A 407 16.23 8.57 -1.18
C ALA A 407 15.32 8.97 -2.35
N GLN A 408 13.99 8.94 -2.15
CA GLN A 408 13.02 9.38 -3.17
C GLN A 408 13.16 10.88 -3.53
N ARG A 409 13.54 11.72 -2.56
CA ARG A 409 13.60 13.19 -2.73
C ARG A 409 15.01 13.72 -2.94
N MET A 410 16.01 12.87 -2.71
CA MET A 410 17.42 13.10 -2.98
C MET A 410 17.96 11.91 -3.81
N PRO A 411 17.48 11.73 -5.07
CA PRO A 411 17.88 10.61 -5.89
C PRO A 411 19.40 10.61 -6.14
N VAL A 412 19.97 9.42 -6.25
CA VAL A 412 21.39 9.23 -6.54
C VAL A 412 21.65 9.61 -8.00
N ASP A 413 22.58 10.53 -8.24
CA ASP A 413 23.17 10.73 -9.56
C ASP A 413 24.18 9.59 -9.82
N PRO A 414 24.00 8.77 -10.87
CA PRO A 414 24.95 7.70 -11.20
C PRO A 414 26.38 8.20 -11.44
N GLN A 415 26.56 9.45 -11.86
CA GLN A 415 27.88 10.05 -12.09
C GLN A 415 28.55 10.46 -10.77
N PHE A 416 27.75 10.86 -9.77
CA PHE A 416 28.24 11.37 -8.49
C PHE A 416 27.47 10.77 -7.29
N PRO A 417 27.56 9.44 -7.08
CA PRO A 417 26.72 8.76 -6.11
C PRO A 417 26.96 9.21 -4.66
N GLU A 418 28.17 9.67 -4.35
CA GLU A 418 28.57 10.14 -3.01
C GLU A 418 27.87 11.46 -2.62
N GLN A 419 27.52 12.31 -3.59
CA GLN A 419 26.87 13.61 -3.30
C GLN A 419 25.51 13.42 -2.64
N ALA A 420 24.76 12.39 -3.05
CA ALA A 420 23.46 12.08 -2.47
C ALA A 420 23.57 11.64 -0.98
N TRP A 421 24.69 11.00 -0.62
CA TRP A 421 24.98 10.61 0.75
C TRP A 421 25.46 11.77 1.61
N LEU A 422 26.34 12.62 1.08
CA LEU A 422 26.79 13.85 1.74
C LEU A 422 25.60 14.77 2.02
N LYS A 423 24.76 15.05 1.01
CA LYS A 423 23.56 15.87 1.14
C LYS A 423 22.55 15.29 2.14
N TYR A 424 22.43 13.97 2.21
CA TYR A 424 21.61 13.33 3.25
C TYR A 424 22.22 13.50 4.65
N GLY A 425 23.53 13.33 4.80
CA GLY A 425 24.25 13.59 6.06
C GLY A 425 24.06 15.02 6.54
N ASP A 426 24.22 15.99 5.64
CA ASP A 426 24.02 17.42 5.93
C ASP A 426 22.57 17.74 6.31
N TRP A 427 21.59 17.09 5.66
CA TRP A 427 20.18 17.24 6.01
C TRP A 427 19.90 16.73 7.43
N ARG A 428 20.47 15.56 7.77
CA ARG A 428 20.37 14.99 9.12
C ARG A 428 21.05 15.87 10.17
N ALA A 429 22.21 16.44 9.86
CA ALA A 429 22.94 17.34 10.74
C ALA A 429 22.16 18.65 10.98
N ALA A 430 21.62 19.26 9.92
CA ALA A 430 20.77 20.44 10.01
C ALA A 430 19.52 20.16 10.85
N CYS A 431 18.81 19.05 10.59
CA CYS A 431 17.63 18.67 11.38
C CYS A 431 17.98 18.39 12.85
N ALA A 432 19.12 17.75 13.13
CA ALA A 432 19.55 17.49 14.50
C ALA A 432 19.86 18.80 15.25
N TRP A 433 20.52 19.75 14.58
CA TRP A 433 20.73 21.09 15.15
C TRP A 433 19.40 21.80 15.42
N ILE A 434 18.47 21.78 14.47
CA ILE A 434 17.13 22.40 14.63
C ILE A 434 16.40 21.82 15.83
N ALA A 435 16.36 20.50 15.96
CA ALA A 435 15.69 19.81 17.05
C ALA A 435 16.24 20.21 18.42
N ALA A 436 17.55 20.49 18.49
CA ALA A 436 18.25 20.82 19.73
C ALA A 436 18.24 22.32 20.07
N GLN A 437 18.28 23.20 19.06
CA GLN A 437 18.58 24.63 19.25
C GLN A 437 17.40 25.57 18.99
N THR A 438 16.26 25.07 18.49
CA THR A 438 15.09 25.90 18.20
C THR A 438 13.90 25.59 19.11
N PRO A 439 13.04 26.57 19.42
CA PRO A 439 11.83 26.34 20.22
C PRO A 439 10.93 25.25 19.63
N PRO A 440 10.23 24.43 20.43
CA PRO A 440 9.32 23.39 19.93
C PRO A 440 8.25 23.90 18.95
N HIS A 441 7.77 25.12 19.16
CA HIS A 441 6.70 25.77 18.40
C HIS A 441 7.19 26.62 17.22
N ALA A 442 8.47 26.48 16.86
CA ALA A 442 9.08 27.21 15.76
C ALA A 442 8.57 26.69 14.41
N ASN A 443 8.28 27.61 13.50
CA ASN A 443 7.76 27.34 12.18
C ASN A 443 8.79 27.66 11.10
N PHE A 444 8.96 26.74 10.16
CA PHE A 444 10.04 26.78 9.18
C PHE A 444 9.51 26.95 7.75
N LEU A 445 10.19 27.78 6.98
CA LEU A 445 10.20 27.67 5.52
C LEU A 445 11.31 26.70 5.12
N THR A 446 10.93 25.49 4.75
CA THR A 446 11.82 24.40 4.35
C THR A 446 11.93 24.33 2.83
N PRO A 447 12.98 23.72 2.25
CA PRO A 447 12.92 23.26 0.88
C PRO A 447 11.71 22.34 0.72
N ALA A 448 10.85 22.57 -0.27
CA ALA A 448 9.59 21.83 -0.39
C ALA A 448 9.75 20.33 -0.74
N THR A 449 10.95 19.87 -1.08
CA THR A 449 11.21 18.50 -1.57
C THR A 449 11.48 17.46 -0.48
N PRO A 450 12.35 17.68 0.53
CA PRO A 450 12.55 16.70 1.60
C PRO A 450 11.26 16.50 2.40
N GLN A 451 10.84 15.26 2.60
CA GLN A 451 9.56 14.92 3.26
C GLN A 451 9.75 14.39 4.69
N THR A 452 10.93 14.58 5.26
CA THR A 452 11.37 13.99 6.54
C THR A 452 11.67 15.04 7.60
N PHE A 453 11.43 16.33 7.32
CA PHE A 453 11.71 17.43 8.23
C PHE A 453 11.04 17.22 9.60
N LYS A 454 9.71 17.15 9.64
CA LYS A 454 8.92 16.93 10.87
C LYS A 454 9.35 15.67 11.61
N TRP A 455 9.64 14.61 10.84
CA TRP A 455 10.09 13.35 11.41
C TRP A 455 11.39 13.51 12.21
N TYR A 456 12.35 14.29 11.71
CA TYR A 456 13.63 14.50 12.37
C TYR A 456 13.63 15.61 13.41
N THR A 457 12.80 16.64 13.24
CA THR A 457 12.84 17.85 14.07
C THR A 457 11.70 17.95 15.08
N GLY A 458 10.54 17.38 14.76
CA GLY A 458 9.29 17.66 15.48
C GLY A 458 8.88 19.14 15.44
N ARG A 459 9.33 19.88 14.41
CA ARG A 459 8.98 21.28 14.16
C ARG A 459 8.04 21.39 12.97
N SER A 460 7.32 22.50 12.92
CA SER A 460 6.31 22.77 11.90
C SER A 460 6.95 23.36 10.65
N GLU A 461 6.40 23.01 9.48
CA GLU A 461 6.79 23.63 8.22
C GLU A 461 5.58 24.23 7.49
N VAL A 462 5.81 25.33 6.78
CA VAL A 462 4.73 26.04 6.08
C VAL A 462 4.12 25.20 4.96
N PHE A 463 4.96 24.48 4.22
CA PHE A 463 4.56 23.76 3.03
C PHE A 463 5.50 22.58 2.74
N ASN A 464 4.91 21.44 2.39
CA ASN A 464 5.64 20.28 1.90
C ASN A 464 4.87 19.64 0.73
N HIS A 465 5.57 19.24 -0.33
CA HIS A 465 4.90 18.65 -1.50
C HIS A 465 4.29 17.26 -1.23
N LYS A 466 4.86 16.50 -0.28
CA LYS A 466 4.37 15.16 0.05
C LYS A 466 3.09 15.21 0.89
N ASP A 467 3.09 16.11 1.88
CA ASP A 467 2.08 16.21 2.94
C ASP A 467 0.86 17.02 2.51
N ILE A 468 0.00 16.36 1.73
CA ILE A 468 -1.29 16.90 1.33
C ILE A 468 -2.38 16.49 2.34
N PRO A 469 -3.25 17.41 2.79
CA PRO A 469 -4.47 17.09 3.53
C PRO A 469 -5.42 16.18 2.74
N GLN A 470 -6.43 15.63 3.42
CA GLN A 470 -7.40 14.71 2.80
C GLN A 470 -8.79 15.34 2.64
N ASP A 471 -9.08 16.43 3.36
CA ASP A 471 -10.28 17.25 3.15
C ASP A 471 -10.09 18.25 1.99
N ALA A 472 -11.19 18.62 1.34
CA ALA A 472 -11.16 19.43 0.13
C ALA A 472 -10.63 20.85 0.38
N ALA A 473 -11.01 21.47 1.50
CA ALA A 473 -10.53 22.81 1.86
C ALA A 473 -9.01 22.79 2.07
N GLY A 474 -8.49 21.80 2.80
CA GLY A 474 -7.07 21.57 3.00
C GLY A 474 -6.32 21.27 1.70
N ILE A 475 -6.89 20.52 0.76
CA ILE A 475 -6.26 20.27 -0.55
C ILE A 475 -6.13 21.57 -1.36
N VAL A 476 -7.18 22.41 -1.39
CA VAL A 476 -7.15 23.70 -2.09
C VAL A 476 -6.15 24.65 -1.44
N GLU A 477 -6.13 24.73 -0.11
CA GLU A 477 -5.16 25.55 0.62
C GLU A 477 -3.73 25.04 0.46
N TRP A 478 -3.52 23.73 0.42
CA TRP A 478 -2.22 23.13 0.10
C TRP A 478 -1.71 23.59 -1.28
N ASN A 479 -2.58 23.62 -2.29
CA ASN A 479 -2.22 24.10 -3.62
C ASN A 479 -1.97 25.62 -3.62
N ARG A 480 -2.72 26.41 -2.85
CA ARG A 480 -2.48 27.85 -2.67
C ARG A 480 -1.11 28.11 -2.04
N ARG A 481 -0.74 27.35 -0.99
CA ARG A 481 0.59 27.40 -0.37
C ARG A 481 1.68 27.02 -1.36
N ARG A 482 1.47 25.98 -2.17
CA ARG A 482 2.38 25.58 -3.24
C ARG A 482 2.62 26.70 -4.25
N LEU A 483 1.55 27.35 -4.73
CA LEU A 483 1.65 28.45 -5.69
C LEU A 483 2.42 29.64 -5.10
N ARG A 484 2.08 30.06 -3.87
CA ARG A 484 2.79 31.14 -3.15
C ARG A 484 4.24 30.79 -2.81
N TYR A 485 4.54 29.53 -2.53
CA TYR A 485 5.90 29.06 -2.32
C TYR A 485 6.71 29.16 -3.62
N ASN A 486 6.13 28.71 -4.74
CA ASN A 486 6.79 28.77 -6.05
C ASN A 486 7.07 30.21 -6.47
N GLU A 487 6.15 31.12 -6.21
CA GLU A 487 6.28 32.56 -6.41
C GLU A 487 7.45 33.23 -5.67
N LEU A 488 8.05 32.57 -4.68
CA LEU A 488 9.25 33.09 -4.01
C LEU A 488 10.50 32.97 -4.86
N ASP A 489 10.48 32.11 -5.88
CA ASP A 489 11.58 31.89 -6.81
C ASP A 489 12.94 31.70 -6.09
N LEU A 490 12.91 31.01 -4.94
CA LEU A 490 14.06 30.84 -4.04
C LEU A 490 15.28 30.14 -4.66
N TYR A 491 15.14 29.63 -5.88
CA TYR A 491 16.15 28.85 -6.57
C TYR A 491 16.25 29.20 -8.05
N ASP A 492 15.72 30.37 -8.46
CA ASP A 492 15.94 30.91 -9.79
C ASP A 492 17.20 31.79 -9.79
N ASP A 493 17.85 31.93 -10.94
CA ASP A 493 19.13 32.67 -11.09
C ASP A 493 18.96 34.20 -11.04
N GLU A 494 17.71 34.68 -10.92
CA GLU A 494 17.37 36.11 -10.75
C GLU A 494 17.50 36.58 -9.28
N GLU A 495 17.66 37.89 -9.07
CA GLU A 495 17.73 38.48 -7.73
C GLU A 495 16.42 38.23 -6.95
N ILE A 496 16.50 37.52 -5.81
CA ILE A 496 15.31 37.23 -4.99
C ILE A 496 14.61 38.52 -4.59
N ASN A 497 13.29 38.53 -4.79
CA ASN A 497 12.44 39.57 -4.25
C ASN A 497 12.32 39.43 -2.72
N LEU A 498 13.21 40.10 -2.00
CA LEU A 498 13.27 40.09 -0.52
C LEU A 498 11.99 40.63 0.13
N GLU A 499 11.31 41.57 -0.51
CA GLU A 499 10.03 42.10 0.00
C GLU A 499 8.97 41.00 -0.02
N ARG A 500 8.89 40.23 -1.11
CA ARG A 500 7.98 39.09 -1.25
C ARG A 500 8.30 38.00 -0.23
N LEU A 501 9.57 37.66 -0.04
CA LEU A 501 9.99 36.70 0.99
C LEU A 501 9.61 37.17 2.39
N ARG A 502 9.88 38.44 2.75
CA ARG A 502 9.48 39.02 4.04
C ARG A 502 7.97 39.01 4.22
N ALA A 503 7.20 39.36 3.18
CA ALA A 503 5.74 39.32 3.22
C ALA A 503 5.21 37.90 3.41
N PHE A 504 5.82 36.90 2.76
CA PHE A 504 5.49 35.50 2.95
C PHE A 504 5.79 35.04 4.38
N CYS A 505 6.98 35.35 4.89
CA CYS A 505 7.38 35.00 6.25
C CYS A 505 6.46 35.64 7.30
N ARG A 506 6.04 36.90 7.10
CA ARG A 506 5.04 37.54 7.98
C ARG A 506 3.67 36.87 7.88
N TYR A 507 3.20 36.57 6.67
CA TYR A 507 1.88 35.97 6.46
C TYR A 507 1.75 34.58 7.09
N TYR A 508 2.78 33.74 6.96
CA TYR A 508 2.79 32.39 7.51
C TYR A 508 3.47 32.27 8.88
N VAL A 509 3.91 33.40 9.47
CA VAL A 509 4.61 33.45 10.76
C VAL A 509 5.80 32.47 10.76
N VAL A 510 6.75 32.73 9.88
CA VAL A 510 7.97 31.92 9.72
C VAL A 510 9.05 32.46 10.64
N ASP A 511 9.57 31.60 11.51
CA ASP A 511 10.66 31.92 12.45
C ASP A 511 12.03 31.67 11.82
N TYR A 512 12.11 30.67 10.92
CA TYR A 512 13.37 30.26 10.31
C TYR A 512 13.19 29.87 8.83
N VAL A 513 14.20 30.15 8.02
CA VAL A 513 14.27 29.73 6.62
C VAL A 513 15.45 28.78 6.45
N ILE A 514 15.22 27.63 5.82
CA ILE A 514 16.28 26.69 5.43
C ILE A 514 16.52 26.85 3.93
N VAL A 515 17.75 27.22 3.57
CA VAL A 515 18.19 27.36 2.17
C VAL A 515 19.01 26.14 1.77
N ASP A 516 18.64 25.51 0.67
CA ASP A 516 19.44 24.46 0.00
C ASP A 516 20.53 25.12 -0.86
N ARG A 517 21.74 25.16 -0.31
CA ARG A 517 22.91 25.82 -0.93
C ARG A 517 23.38 25.14 -2.20
N SER A 518 22.99 23.87 -2.40
CA SER A 518 23.32 23.14 -3.62
C SER A 518 22.47 23.59 -4.82
N ARG A 519 21.43 24.39 -4.57
CA ARG A 519 20.51 24.88 -5.61
C ARG A 519 20.60 26.38 -5.82
N ALA A 520 21.01 27.14 -4.81
CA ALA A 520 21.16 28.58 -4.93
C ALA A 520 22.21 29.12 -3.96
N VAL A 521 23.02 30.08 -4.43
CA VAL A 521 24.04 30.80 -3.64
C VAL A 521 23.46 32.14 -3.20
N LEU A 522 22.43 32.09 -2.36
CA LEU A 522 21.70 33.29 -1.96
C LEU A 522 22.24 33.83 -0.64
N ASP A 523 22.76 35.05 -0.68
CA ASP A 523 23.04 35.85 0.50
C ASP A 523 21.80 36.65 0.87
N LEU A 524 20.87 35.98 1.54
CA LEU A 524 19.71 36.63 2.15
C LEU A 524 20.18 37.47 3.37
N PRO A 525 19.65 38.69 3.56
CA PRO A 525 20.07 39.59 4.65
C PRO A 525 19.41 39.23 5.98
N PHE A 526 19.40 37.94 6.31
CA PHE A 526 18.91 37.40 7.58
C PHE A 526 20.06 36.75 8.36
N PRO A 527 20.08 36.82 9.70
CA PRO A 527 21.13 36.20 10.48
C PRO A 527 21.25 34.69 10.24
N VAL A 528 22.45 34.23 9.87
CA VAL A 528 22.78 32.81 9.77
C VAL A 528 22.98 32.25 11.18
N VAL A 529 22.20 31.24 11.55
CA VAL A 529 22.29 30.58 12.87
C VAL A 529 22.94 29.20 12.80
N TYR A 530 22.97 28.58 11.62
CA TYR A 530 23.65 27.33 11.35
C TYR A 530 23.96 27.20 9.86
N GLU A 531 25.10 26.61 9.54
CA GLU A 531 25.51 26.33 8.16
C GLU A 531 26.33 25.03 8.08
N ASN A 532 26.09 24.25 7.05
CA ASN A 532 26.94 23.16 6.57
C ASN A 532 27.06 23.21 5.04
N ASP A 533 27.71 22.22 4.43
CA ASP A 533 28.03 22.24 3.00
C ASP A 533 26.77 22.32 2.12
N SER A 534 25.68 21.67 2.52
CA SER A 534 24.43 21.65 1.73
C SER A 534 23.35 22.63 2.19
N TYR A 535 23.31 23.03 3.46
CA TYR A 535 22.20 23.80 4.03
C TYR A 535 22.65 24.98 4.89
N ARG A 536 21.90 26.08 4.78
CA ARG A 536 22.01 27.28 5.62
C ARG A 536 20.68 27.52 6.33
N ILE A 537 20.71 27.78 7.62
CA ILE A 537 19.52 28.11 8.43
C ILE A 537 19.61 29.57 8.84
N LEU A 538 18.58 30.32 8.47
CA LEU A 538 18.43 31.73 8.72
C LEU A 538 17.35 31.96 9.76
N TRP A 539 17.63 32.81 10.75
CA TRP A 539 16.60 33.28 11.67
C TRP A 539 15.90 34.51 11.09
N ILE A 540 14.57 34.53 11.16
CA ILE A 540 13.76 35.67 10.75
C ILE A 540 13.45 36.50 11.99
N PRO A 541 14.00 37.72 12.10
CA PRO A 541 13.69 38.60 13.23
C PRO A 541 12.18 38.90 13.25
N PRO A 542 11.57 39.03 14.45
CA PRO A 542 10.23 39.55 14.57
C PRO A 542 10.15 40.89 13.84
N ALA A 543 9.04 41.14 13.14
CA ALA A 543 8.80 42.47 12.59
C ALA A 543 8.82 43.49 13.74
N GLU A 544 9.60 44.56 13.60
CA GLU A 544 9.50 45.69 14.54
C GLU A 544 8.04 46.19 14.53
N PRO A 545 7.45 46.43 15.71
CA PRO A 545 6.03 46.76 15.86
C PRO A 545 5.62 48.05 15.14
#